data_AF-A0A9C9SAF0-F1
#
_entry.id   AF-A0A9C9SAF0-F1
#
_cell.length_a   1.000
_cell.length_b   1.000
_cell.length_c   1.000
_cell.angle_alpha   90.00
_cell.angle_beta   90.00
_cell.angle_gamma   90.00
#
_symmetry.space_group_name_H-M   'P 1'
#
loop_
_entity.id
_entity.type
_entity.pdbx_description
1 polymer ?
#
loop_
_entity_poly.entity_id
_entity_poly.type
_entity_poly.pdbx_seq_one_letter_code
_entity_poly.pdbx_strand_id
1 'polypeptide(L)' 'MAHKKAAGSSRNGRDSESKRLGVKRFGGQQVEAGNILVRQRGTHFH' A
#
# COMPACT_ATOMS: atom_id res chain seq x y z
N MET A 1 -33.76 19.91 -29.39
CA MET A 1 -33.23 19.62 -28.04
C MET A 1 -31.81 19.11 -28.16
N ALA A 2 -30.92 19.72 -27.39
CA ALA A 2 -29.48 19.68 -27.53
C ALA A 2 -28.84 18.38 -26.97
N HIS A 3 -27.75 18.01 -27.63
CA HIS A 3 -26.68 17.06 -27.28
C HIS A 3 -26.91 16.05 -26.15
N LYS A 4 -26.84 14.77 -26.55
CA LYS A 4 -26.59 13.56 -25.75
C LYS A 4 -25.70 13.90 -24.54
N LYS A 5 -26.18 13.62 -23.32
CA LYS A 5 -25.36 13.70 -22.09
C LYS A 5 -24.07 12.94 -22.34
N ALA A 6 -22.94 13.65 -22.38
CA ALA A 6 -21.64 13.01 -22.35
C ALA A 6 -21.54 12.31 -20.99
N ALA A 7 -21.81 11.01 -20.96
CA ALA A 7 -21.44 10.17 -19.83
C ALA A 7 -19.91 10.16 -19.80
N GLY A 8 -19.33 11.04 -18.99
CA GLY A 8 -17.90 11.06 -18.74
C GLY A 8 -17.49 9.74 -18.12
N SER A 9 -17.04 8.80 -18.96
CA SER A 9 -16.40 7.57 -18.50
C SER A 9 -15.16 7.99 -17.72
N SER A 10 -15.12 7.64 -16.43
CA SER A 10 -13.91 7.83 -15.62
C SER A 10 -12.76 7.08 -16.29
N ARG A 11 -11.75 7.82 -16.74
CA ARG A 11 -10.52 7.27 -17.34
C ARG A 11 -9.48 6.83 -16.30
N ASN A 12 -9.77 7.05 -15.02
CA ASN A 12 -8.83 6.85 -13.92
C ASN A 12 -9.41 5.85 -12.90
N GLY A 13 -9.25 4.55 -13.18
CA GLY A 13 -9.70 3.45 -12.31
C GLY A 13 -8.63 2.38 -12.06
N ARG A 14 -7.35 2.69 -12.31
CA ARG A 14 -6.24 1.78 -12.06
C ARG A 14 -5.69 2.02 -10.67
N ASP A 15 -5.74 0.98 -9.84
CA ASP A 15 -5.03 0.94 -8.57
C ASP A 15 -4.21 -0.36 -8.48
N SER A 16 -3.17 -0.35 -7.67
CA SER A 16 -2.33 -1.51 -7.42
C SER A 16 -2.65 -2.12 -6.06
N GLU A 17 -2.64 -3.45 -5.98
CA GLU A 17 -2.83 -4.14 -4.71
C GLU A 17 -1.77 -3.73 -3.67
N SER A 18 -2.24 -3.40 -2.47
CA SER A 18 -1.39 -3.01 -1.34
C SER A 18 -0.36 -4.09 -1.02
N LYS A 19 0.89 -3.67 -0.82
CA LYS A 19 2.00 -4.58 -0.47
C LYS A 19 2.13 -4.84 1.04
N ARG A 20 1.21 -4.28 1.84
CA ARG A 20 1.18 -4.41 3.31
C ARG A 20 2.55 -4.13 3.93
N LEU A 21 3.17 -3.02 3.53
CA LEU A 21 4.45 -2.55 4.08
C LEU A 21 4.29 -2.15 5.56
N GLY A 22 5.38 -1.76 6.20
CA GLY A 22 5.41 -1.25 7.57
C GLY A 22 6.01 -2.21 8.59
N VAL A 23 5.97 -1.77 9.85
CA VAL A 23 6.49 -2.48 11.01
C VAL A 23 5.66 -3.73 11.28
N LYS A 24 6.35 -4.83 11.57
CA LYS A 24 5.77 -6.16 11.85
C LYS A 24 5.96 -6.58 13.30
N ARG A 25 7.00 -6.06 13.95
CA ARG A 25 7.24 -6.21 15.38
C ARG A 25 7.66 -4.89 15.98
N PHE A 26 7.04 -4.53 17.10
CA PHE A 26 7.32 -3.31 17.84
C PHE A 26 8.24 -3.57 19.03
N GLY A 27 8.78 -2.52 19.65
CA GLY A 27 9.66 -2.64 20.82
C GLY A 27 8.99 -3.40 21.97
N GLY A 28 9.77 -4.27 22.64
CA GLY A 28 9.29 -5.08 23.76
C GLY A 28 8.57 -6.38 23.37
N GLN A 29 8.40 -6.67 22.08
CA GLN A 29 7.86 -7.95 21.63
C GLN A 29 8.97 -9.01 21.56
N GLN A 30 8.68 -10.23 22.02
CA GLN A 30 9.59 -11.36 21.84
C GLN A 30 9.66 -11.75 20.36
N VAL A 31 10.88 -11.99 19.87
CA VAL A 31 11.12 -12.40 18.49
C VAL A 31 12.07 -13.58 18.46
N GLU A 32 11.77 -14.53 17.58
CA GLU A 32 12.66 -15.64 17.24
C GLU A 32 13.60 -15.22 16.10
N ALA A 33 14.71 -15.94 15.97
CA ALA A 33 15.63 -15.76 14.86
C ALA A 33 14.91 -16.02 13.53
N GLY A 34 15.05 -15.08 12.58
CA GLY A 34 14.39 -15.15 11.27
C GLY A 34 13.05 -14.40 11.18
N ASN A 35 12.53 -13.87 12.29
CA ASN A 35 11.34 -13.02 12.24
C ASN A 35 11.60 -11.70 11.49
N ILE A 36 10.63 -11.30 10.66
CA ILE A 36 10.65 -10.00 9.97
C ILE A 36 10.23 -8.92 10.97
N LEU A 37 11.07 -7.89 11.13
CA LEU A 37 10.77 -6.73 11.99
C LEU A 37 10.07 -5.60 11.24
N VAL A 38 10.52 -5.27 10.02
CA VAL A 38 9.93 -4.22 9.17
C VAL A 38 9.96 -4.66 7.72
N ARG A 39 8.91 -4.35 6.96
CA ARG A 39 8.88 -4.47 5.50
C ARG A 39 8.80 -3.07 4.88
N GLN A 40 9.89 -2.61 4.29
CA GLN A 40 10.01 -1.25 3.76
C GLN A 40 10.35 -1.23 2.26
N ARG A 41 10.09 -0.08 1.62
CA ARG A 41 10.64 0.29 0.31
C ARG A 41 11.67 1.38 0.56
N GLY A 42 12.90 1.17 0.11
CA GLY A 42 14.02 1.98 0.58
C GLY A 42 14.39 1.66 2.03
N THR A 43 15.28 2.47 2.62
CA THR A 43 15.84 2.26 3.96
C THR A 43 15.38 3.37 4.90
N HIS A 44 14.24 3.19 5.56
CA HIS A 44 13.71 4.14 6.54
C HIS A 44 14.23 3.83 7.95
N PHE A 45 14.32 2.55 8.27
CA PHE A 45 14.98 2.03 9.46
C PHE A 45 16.25 1.30 9.01
N HIS A 46 17.36 1.57 9.71
CA HIS A 46 18.68 1.01 9.46
C HIS A 46 18.98 -0.11 10.46
#